data_AF-A0A3D5WPI0-F1
#
_entry.id   AF-A0A3D5WPI0-F1
#
_cell.length_a   1.000
_cell.length_b   1.000
_cell.length_c   1.000
_cell.angle_alpha   90.00
_cell.angle_beta   90.00
_cell.angle_gamma   90.00
#
_symmetry.space_group_name_H-M   'P 1'
#
loop_
_entity.id
_entity.type
_entity.pdbx_description
1 polymer ?
#
loop_
_entity_poly.entity_id
_entity_poly.type
_entity_poly.pdbx_seq_one_letter_code
_entity_poly.pdbx_strand_id
1 'polypeptide(L)'
;ADNPYKTTLQGIARRYGIKPVGASHPHMELATIFLLSAVNRYLEDGARWSCVMPGSLLSGLNHEPLRSEKYRLSDVALPLQFDAIWELPQNTFKNKAIVLSGKKDDSPSPDVLDGRVYTDVEVYEEVHYTLNRQGNRSAWTNKGRDVEVADILCDNALKFSQGCDLFPRTTLFHEFVARPNGNWDIAPIERTSNLWYLVNDQKKASCNGLAAENVDKSYIFNAFISKHLSPFYMATPAMVLLPGKKVNGQWKAISATDRALMNTSTAYIFNQIEEDANTPSSLATYLHDTINIYGKLDKQNFSTKNWLVLSSASGANPCAAYISLEALDRSRLIIDQTLYWYLADTEDEAIYIVGLLNSDALSDAIKDFQPEGGFGKRHIHTLPYKIIPKYDNENAAHIEVISRTRELMREWAALCREGEYANLIQPNSSSLSSRRRRQQSAIRSLETYEGYETACHAVLG
;
A
#
# COMPACT_ATOMS: atom_id res chain seq x y z
N ALA A 1 -20.74 2.37 10.19
CA ALA A 1 -22.20 2.22 10.02
C ALA A 1 -22.42 1.10 9.02
N ASP A 2 -23.12 0.03 9.43
CA ASP A 2 -23.42 -1.09 8.55
C ASP A 2 -24.41 -0.66 7.46
N ASN A 3 -24.06 -0.89 6.20
CA ASN A 3 -24.94 -0.61 5.08
C ASN A 3 -26.10 -1.64 5.10
N PRO A 4 -27.36 -1.21 5.31
CA PRO A 4 -28.50 -2.13 5.46
C PRO A 4 -28.78 -2.95 4.17
N TYR A 5 -28.20 -2.55 3.04
CA TYR A 5 -28.38 -3.22 1.75
C TYR A 5 -27.24 -4.19 1.40
N LYS A 6 -26.25 -4.39 2.28
CA LYS A 6 -25.05 -5.19 1.99
C LYS A 6 -25.38 -6.62 1.54
N THR A 7 -26.27 -7.30 2.27
CA THR A 7 -26.68 -8.68 1.96
C THR A 7 -27.45 -8.75 0.63
N THR A 8 -28.33 -7.78 0.39
CA THR A 8 -29.12 -7.68 -0.85
C THR A 8 -28.21 -7.44 -2.06
N LEU A 9 -27.29 -6.50 -1.96
CA LEU A 9 -26.32 -6.21 -3.03
C LEU A 9 -25.41 -7.40 -3.32
N GLN A 10 -24.99 -8.15 -2.29
CA GLN A 10 -24.23 -9.40 -2.47
C GLN A 10 -25.04 -10.46 -3.22
N GLY A 11 -26.35 -10.57 -2.93
CA GLY A 11 -27.25 -11.47 -3.64
C GLY A 11 -27.36 -11.11 -5.13
N ILE A 12 -27.53 -9.82 -5.45
CA ILE A 12 -27.61 -9.35 -6.83
C ILE A 12 -26.29 -9.58 -7.58
N ALA A 13 -25.15 -9.26 -6.94
CA ALA A 13 -23.83 -9.48 -7.55
C ALA A 13 -23.55 -10.95 -7.86
N ARG A 14 -24.01 -11.89 -7.00
CA ARG A 14 -23.93 -13.33 -7.26
C ARG A 14 -24.77 -13.75 -8.45
N ARG A 15 -26.03 -13.29 -8.54
CA ARG A 15 -26.93 -13.62 -9.66
C ARG A 15 -26.36 -13.20 -11.01
N TYR A 16 -25.66 -12.07 -11.07
CA TYR A 16 -24.97 -11.60 -12.27
C TYR A 16 -23.54 -12.13 -12.42
N GLY A 17 -23.06 -13.02 -11.55
CA GLY A 17 -21.70 -13.58 -11.65
C GLY A 17 -20.56 -12.55 -11.45
N ILE A 18 -20.86 -11.36 -10.91
CA ILE A 18 -19.90 -10.25 -10.76
C ILE A 18 -19.38 -10.06 -9.33
N LYS A 19 -19.67 -10.99 -8.41
CA LYS A 19 -19.17 -10.89 -7.04
C LYS A 19 -17.63 -11.00 -7.03
N PRO A 20 -16.89 -10.01 -6.49
CA PRO A 20 -15.44 -10.07 -6.42
C PRO A 20 -14.94 -11.25 -5.55
N VAL A 21 -13.82 -11.86 -5.96
CA VAL A 21 -13.16 -12.97 -5.26
C VAL A 21 -11.84 -12.53 -4.62
N GLY A 22 -11.33 -13.31 -3.66
CA GLY A 22 -10.03 -13.07 -3.03
C GLY A 22 -9.92 -11.74 -2.27
N ALA A 23 -8.78 -11.06 -2.39
CA ALA A 23 -8.49 -9.81 -1.68
C ALA A 23 -9.45 -8.64 -2.04
N SER A 24 -10.22 -8.75 -3.12
CA SER A 24 -11.21 -7.75 -3.54
C SER A 24 -12.61 -7.99 -2.97
N HIS A 25 -12.83 -9.07 -2.21
CA HIS A 25 -14.12 -9.41 -1.59
C HIS A 25 -14.79 -8.27 -0.78
N PRO A 26 -14.08 -7.37 -0.07
CA PRO A 26 -14.71 -6.24 0.62
C PRO A 26 -15.12 -5.07 -0.30
N HIS A 27 -14.68 -5.04 -1.56
CA HIS A 27 -14.84 -3.92 -2.50
C HIS A 27 -15.89 -4.22 -3.59
N MET A 28 -17.12 -4.51 -3.18
CA MET A 28 -18.24 -4.69 -4.10
C MET A 28 -18.65 -3.35 -4.71
N GLU A 29 -18.76 -3.30 -6.04
CA GLU A 29 -19.02 -2.05 -6.75
C GLU A 29 -20.50 -1.85 -7.08
N LEU A 30 -21.07 -0.75 -6.57
CA LEU A 30 -22.49 -0.44 -6.75
C LEU A 30 -22.79 -0.02 -8.19
N ALA A 31 -21.89 0.70 -8.86
CA ALA A 31 -22.09 1.17 -10.22
C ALA A 31 -22.30 0.01 -11.21
N THR A 32 -21.50 -1.06 -11.08
CA THR A 32 -21.63 -2.24 -11.94
C THR A 32 -22.93 -3.01 -11.68
N ILE A 33 -23.32 -3.17 -10.40
CA ILE A 33 -24.61 -3.78 -10.05
C ILE A 33 -25.78 -2.98 -10.64
N PHE A 34 -25.70 -1.66 -10.55
CA PHE A 34 -26.70 -0.75 -11.09
C PHE A 34 -26.82 -0.91 -12.61
N LEU A 35 -25.72 -0.88 -13.35
CA LEU A 35 -25.70 -1.04 -14.80
C LEU A 35 -26.38 -2.34 -15.25
N LEU A 36 -25.94 -3.49 -14.74
CA LEU A 36 -26.51 -4.79 -15.12
C LEU A 36 -27.99 -4.88 -14.74
N SER A 37 -28.36 -4.36 -13.58
CA SER A 37 -29.76 -4.33 -13.15
C SER A 37 -30.63 -3.43 -14.02
N ALA A 38 -30.11 -2.30 -14.47
CA ALA A 38 -30.83 -1.36 -15.31
C ALA A 38 -31.05 -1.94 -16.71
N VAL A 39 -30.01 -2.50 -17.33
CA VAL A 39 -30.11 -3.18 -18.64
C VAL A 39 -31.11 -4.32 -18.58
N ASN A 40 -31.02 -5.17 -17.55
CA ASN A 40 -31.89 -6.33 -17.42
C ASN A 40 -33.37 -5.93 -17.29
N ARG A 41 -33.66 -4.92 -16.46
CA ARG A 41 -35.04 -4.56 -16.10
C ARG A 41 -35.74 -3.64 -17.09
N TYR A 42 -34.99 -2.74 -17.73
CA TYR A 42 -35.60 -1.60 -18.43
C TYR A 42 -35.37 -1.57 -19.93
N LEU A 43 -34.39 -2.31 -20.45
CA LEU A 43 -34.09 -2.29 -21.88
C LEU A 43 -34.76 -3.45 -22.60
N GLU A 44 -35.32 -3.17 -23.78
CA GLU A 44 -35.72 -4.18 -24.74
C GLU A 44 -34.52 -4.72 -25.52
N ASP A 45 -34.69 -5.88 -26.14
CA ASP A 45 -33.62 -6.49 -26.92
C ASP A 45 -33.25 -5.60 -28.11
N GLY A 46 -31.95 -5.40 -28.28
CA GLY A 46 -31.38 -4.54 -29.27
C GLY A 46 -31.30 -3.06 -28.92
N ALA A 47 -31.81 -2.65 -27.76
CA ALA A 47 -31.70 -1.27 -27.29
C ALA A 47 -30.23 -0.85 -27.08
N ARG A 48 -29.89 0.37 -27.50
CA ARG A 48 -28.61 1.01 -27.21
C ARG A 48 -28.62 1.67 -25.84
N TRP A 49 -27.48 1.67 -25.17
CA TRP A 49 -27.33 2.28 -23.86
C TRP A 49 -25.99 2.98 -23.73
N SER A 50 -25.93 3.94 -22.82
CA SER A 50 -24.71 4.63 -22.42
C SER A 50 -24.85 5.03 -20.95
N CYS A 51 -23.82 4.76 -20.16
CA CYS A 51 -23.86 4.98 -18.72
C CYS A 51 -22.54 5.58 -18.23
N VAL A 52 -22.63 6.61 -17.37
CA VAL A 52 -21.46 7.16 -16.69
C VAL A 52 -21.04 6.20 -15.59
N MET A 53 -19.80 5.72 -15.68
CA MET A 53 -19.22 4.72 -14.81
C MET A 53 -17.95 5.24 -14.13
N PRO A 54 -17.56 4.68 -12.97
CA PRO A 54 -16.28 5.00 -12.36
C PRO A 54 -15.10 4.58 -13.26
N GLY A 55 -14.05 5.41 -13.33
CA GLY A 55 -12.85 5.11 -14.12
C GLY A 55 -12.08 3.87 -13.64
N SER A 56 -12.31 3.40 -12.40
CA SER A 56 -11.78 2.12 -11.91
C SER A 56 -12.26 0.92 -12.74
N LEU A 57 -13.31 1.06 -13.53
CA LEU A 57 -13.81 0.02 -14.42
C LEU A 57 -12.80 -0.32 -15.53
N LEU A 58 -11.91 0.61 -15.91
CA LEU A 58 -10.87 0.35 -16.91
C LEU A 58 -9.89 -0.75 -16.46
N SER A 59 -9.43 -0.76 -15.20
CA SER A 59 -8.34 -1.65 -14.75
C SER A 59 -8.53 -2.29 -13.37
N GLY A 60 -9.52 -1.86 -12.59
CA GLY A 60 -9.74 -2.30 -11.22
C GLY A 60 -10.08 -3.78 -11.11
N LEU A 61 -9.46 -4.50 -10.17
CA LEU A 61 -9.59 -5.96 -10.00
C LEU A 61 -11.03 -6.38 -9.66
N ASN A 62 -11.74 -5.57 -8.88
CA ASN A 62 -13.15 -5.78 -8.52
C ASN A 62 -14.11 -5.77 -9.73
N HIS A 63 -13.68 -5.20 -10.86
CA HIS A 63 -14.45 -5.12 -12.10
C HIS A 63 -14.06 -6.19 -13.13
N GLU A 64 -13.10 -7.07 -12.84
CA GLU A 64 -12.68 -8.13 -13.77
C GLU A 64 -13.85 -9.00 -14.24
N PRO A 65 -14.78 -9.45 -13.36
CA PRO A 65 -15.92 -10.25 -13.81
C PRO A 65 -16.82 -9.55 -14.83
N LEU A 66 -16.93 -8.22 -14.76
CA LEU A 66 -17.69 -7.44 -15.73
C LEU A 66 -16.97 -7.39 -17.07
N ARG A 67 -15.68 -7.04 -17.07
CA ARG A 67 -14.86 -6.96 -18.30
C ARG A 67 -14.73 -8.31 -19.00
N SER A 68 -14.74 -9.41 -18.23
CA SER A 68 -14.74 -10.78 -18.76
C SER A 68 -16.15 -11.31 -19.05
N GLU A 69 -17.16 -10.45 -19.02
CA GLU A 69 -18.55 -10.75 -19.39
C GLU A 69 -19.18 -11.94 -18.64
N LYS A 70 -18.77 -12.19 -17.39
CA LYS A 70 -19.27 -13.33 -16.60
C LYS A 70 -20.78 -13.33 -16.39
N TYR A 71 -21.43 -12.17 -16.53
CA TYR A 71 -22.88 -12.03 -16.46
C TYR A 71 -23.64 -12.72 -17.59
N ARG A 72 -22.98 -13.01 -18.72
CA ARG A 72 -23.57 -13.80 -19.82
C ARG A 72 -23.72 -15.27 -19.47
N LEU A 73 -22.81 -15.77 -18.62
CA LEU A 73 -22.77 -17.16 -18.18
C LEU A 73 -23.33 -17.33 -16.76
N SER A 74 -23.92 -16.28 -16.18
CA SER A 74 -24.48 -16.33 -14.83
C SER A 74 -25.90 -16.88 -14.84
N ASP A 75 -26.49 -17.08 -13.66
CA ASP A 75 -27.88 -17.54 -13.51
C ASP A 75 -28.92 -16.68 -14.26
N VAL A 76 -28.56 -15.43 -14.58
CA VAL A 76 -29.42 -14.48 -15.29
C VAL A 76 -29.19 -14.52 -16.81
N ALA A 77 -28.02 -14.99 -17.26
CA ALA A 77 -27.60 -15.00 -18.67
C ALA A 77 -27.95 -13.70 -19.40
N LEU A 78 -27.47 -12.56 -18.87
CA LEU A 78 -27.89 -11.25 -19.34
C LEU A 78 -27.26 -10.93 -20.72
N PRO A 79 -28.06 -10.74 -21.80
CA PRO A 79 -27.54 -10.26 -23.08
C PRO A 79 -27.10 -8.80 -22.93
N LEU A 80 -25.80 -8.55 -22.98
CA LEU A 80 -25.24 -7.21 -22.85
C LEU A 80 -23.87 -7.11 -23.49
N GLN A 81 -23.78 -6.33 -24.55
CA GLN A 81 -22.57 -6.03 -25.31
C GLN A 81 -22.05 -4.64 -24.96
N PHE A 82 -20.73 -4.48 -24.87
CA PHE A 82 -20.02 -3.20 -24.85
C PHE A 82 -19.50 -2.90 -26.24
N ASP A 83 -19.60 -1.66 -26.71
CA ASP A 83 -19.06 -1.25 -28.02
C ASP A 83 -18.18 0.00 -27.97
N ALA A 84 -18.34 0.86 -26.96
CA ALA A 84 -17.54 2.06 -26.83
C ALA A 84 -17.21 2.48 -25.39
N ILE A 85 -16.06 3.16 -25.24
CA ILE A 85 -15.56 3.73 -23.99
C ILE A 85 -15.14 5.18 -24.22
N TRP A 86 -15.70 6.12 -23.48
CA TRP A 86 -15.22 7.50 -23.48
C TRP A 86 -14.61 7.86 -22.12
N GLU A 87 -13.36 8.30 -22.11
CA GLU A 87 -12.74 8.91 -20.93
C GLU A 87 -13.16 10.37 -20.82
N LEU A 88 -13.72 10.76 -19.67
CA LEU A 88 -14.14 12.13 -19.41
C LEU A 88 -12.98 12.96 -18.85
N PRO A 89 -12.99 14.29 -19.04
CA PRO A 89 -11.96 15.16 -18.48
C PRO A 89 -11.85 14.98 -16.96
N GLN A 90 -10.62 15.03 -16.43
CA GLN A 90 -10.35 14.76 -15.01
C GLN A 90 -11.13 15.68 -14.05
N ASN A 91 -11.50 16.88 -14.50
CA ASN A 91 -12.17 17.89 -13.70
C ASN A 91 -13.71 17.85 -13.80
N THR A 92 -14.30 16.96 -14.62
CA THR A 92 -15.77 16.88 -14.77
C THR A 92 -16.45 16.36 -13.50
N PHE A 93 -15.82 15.41 -12.80
CA PHE A 93 -16.31 14.86 -11.54
C PHE A 93 -15.21 14.80 -10.49
N LYS A 94 -15.58 14.65 -9.21
CA LYS A 94 -14.61 14.45 -8.10
C LYS A 94 -13.73 13.21 -8.27
N ASN A 95 -14.13 12.26 -9.11
CA ASN A 95 -13.40 11.04 -9.41
C ASN A 95 -13.34 10.86 -10.92
N LYS A 96 -12.26 10.24 -11.44
CA LYS A 96 -12.17 9.86 -12.85
C LYS A 96 -13.40 9.04 -13.24
N ALA A 97 -14.04 9.44 -14.33
CA ALA A 97 -15.25 8.84 -14.84
C ALA A 97 -15.08 8.50 -16.31
N ILE A 98 -15.78 7.46 -16.74
CA ILE A 98 -15.87 7.05 -18.13
C ILE A 98 -17.34 6.97 -18.53
N VAL A 99 -17.63 7.04 -19.81
CA VAL A 99 -18.90 6.60 -20.37
C VAL A 99 -18.66 5.23 -20.98
N LEU A 100 -19.45 4.25 -20.53
CA LEU A 100 -19.49 2.93 -21.16
C LEU A 100 -20.77 2.85 -21.98
N SER A 101 -20.65 2.38 -23.22
CA SER A 101 -21.75 2.29 -24.16
C SER A 101 -21.83 0.89 -24.76
N GLY A 102 -23.01 0.57 -25.28
CA GLY A 102 -23.25 -0.74 -25.86
C GLY A 102 -24.69 -0.97 -26.27
N LYS A 103 -25.01 -2.26 -26.43
CA LYS A 103 -26.32 -2.75 -26.84
C LYS A 103 -26.77 -3.91 -25.95
N LYS A 104 -28.08 -4.02 -25.71
CA LYS A 104 -28.65 -5.25 -25.12
C LYS A 104 -28.69 -6.32 -26.21
N ASP A 105 -27.59 -7.05 -26.34
CA ASP A 105 -27.34 -7.98 -27.44
C ASP A 105 -26.63 -9.23 -26.91
N ASP A 106 -27.00 -10.39 -27.45
CA ASP A 106 -26.44 -11.67 -27.01
C ASP A 106 -25.04 -11.92 -27.61
N SER A 107 -24.67 -11.16 -28.65
CA SER A 107 -23.33 -11.20 -29.24
C SER A 107 -22.28 -10.66 -28.26
N PRO A 108 -21.11 -11.32 -28.11
CA PRO A 108 -20.03 -10.84 -27.24
C PRO A 108 -19.53 -9.44 -27.67
N SER A 109 -18.91 -8.70 -26.75
CA SER A 109 -18.30 -7.42 -27.12
C SER A 109 -17.19 -7.64 -28.16
N PRO A 110 -17.01 -6.70 -29.11
CA PRO A 110 -15.93 -6.80 -30.06
C PRO A 110 -14.58 -6.69 -29.33
N ASP A 111 -13.55 -7.29 -29.94
CA ASP A 111 -12.18 -7.29 -29.41
C ASP A 111 -11.58 -5.88 -29.29
N VAL A 112 -12.08 -4.98 -30.13
CA VAL A 112 -11.70 -3.57 -30.19
C VAL A 112 -12.97 -2.75 -29.98
N LEU A 113 -12.96 -1.88 -28.97
CA LEU A 113 -14.05 -0.97 -28.66
C LEU A 113 -13.70 0.43 -29.17
N ASP A 114 -14.69 1.14 -29.68
CA ASP A 114 -14.51 2.54 -30.09
C ASP A 114 -14.24 3.41 -28.87
N GLY A 115 -13.33 4.37 -29.01
CA GLY A 115 -12.81 5.13 -27.89
C GLY A 115 -12.80 6.63 -28.14
N ARG A 116 -13.04 7.40 -27.07
CA ARG A 116 -12.76 8.85 -27.06
C ARG A 116 -12.07 9.25 -25.77
N VAL A 117 -11.04 10.06 -25.86
CA VAL A 117 -10.40 10.68 -24.68
C VAL A 117 -10.67 12.16 -24.72
N TYR A 118 -11.56 12.64 -23.84
CA TYR A 118 -11.93 14.04 -23.77
C TYR A 118 -10.94 14.82 -22.91
N THR A 119 -10.41 15.92 -23.45
CA THR A 119 -9.62 16.90 -22.70
C THR A 119 -10.47 18.08 -22.22
N ASP A 120 -11.53 18.41 -22.95
CA ASP A 120 -12.51 19.44 -22.62
C ASP A 120 -13.88 19.14 -23.26
N VAL A 121 -14.89 19.98 -23.03
CA VAL A 121 -16.18 19.95 -23.71
C VAL A 121 -15.95 19.98 -25.22
N GLU A 122 -16.46 18.97 -25.92
CA GLU A 122 -16.33 18.79 -27.38
C GLU A 122 -14.90 18.59 -27.93
N VAL A 123 -13.86 18.62 -27.08
CA VAL A 123 -12.47 18.38 -27.48
C VAL A 123 -12.04 16.99 -27.04
N TYR A 124 -11.81 16.10 -28.02
CA TYR A 124 -11.38 14.73 -27.78
C TYR A 124 -10.48 14.18 -28.87
N GLU A 125 -9.70 13.17 -28.51
CA GLU A 125 -9.00 12.29 -29.44
C GLU A 125 -9.79 10.99 -29.63
N GLU A 126 -9.93 10.54 -30.87
CA GLU A 126 -10.47 9.22 -31.19
C GLU A 126 -9.40 8.17 -30.96
N VAL A 127 -9.75 7.15 -30.18
CA VAL A 127 -8.84 6.06 -29.81
C VAL A 127 -9.58 4.72 -29.92
N HIS A 128 -8.88 3.61 -29.76
CA HIS A 128 -9.47 2.28 -29.76
C HIS A 128 -9.06 1.53 -28.51
N TYR A 129 -10.01 0.96 -27.77
CA TYR A 129 -9.71 0.17 -26.57
C TYR A 129 -9.64 -1.31 -26.89
N THR A 130 -8.65 -1.98 -26.33
CA THR A 130 -8.50 -3.44 -26.35
C THR A 130 -8.54 -3.96 -24.93
N LEU A 131 -9.12 -5.16 -24.74
CA LEU A 131 -9.15 -5.83 -23.45
C LEU A 131 -7.90 -6.68 -23.26
N ASN A 132 -6.91 -6.15 -22.55
CA ASN A 132 -5.69 -6.88 -22.23
C ASN A 132 -5.95 -7.76 -21.00
N ARG A 133 -5.54 -9.03 -21.06
CA ARG A 133 -5.73 -10.00 -19.97
C ARG A 133 -4.38 -10.52 -19.48
N GLN A 134 -4.27 -10.74 -18.18
CA GLN A 134 -3.10 -11.36 -17.58
C GLN A 134 -3.45 -12.10 -16.29
N GLY A 135 -3.28 -13.43 -16.31
CA GLY A 135 -3.78 -14.31 -15.26
C GLY A 135 -5.25 -14.03 -14.97
N ASN A 136 -5.57 -13.72 -13.71
CA ASN A 136 -6.93 -13.37 -13.28
C ASN A 136 -7.24 -11.87 -13.35
N ARG A 137 -6.49 -11.09 -14.14
CA ARG A 137 -6.66 -9.65 -14.30
C ARG A 137 -6.98 -9.29 -15.73
N SER A 138 -7.68 -8.19 -15.91
CA SER A 138 -7.95 -7.61 -17.20
C SER A 138 -7.98 -6.09 -17.12
N ALA A 139 -7.67 -5.40 -18.21
CA ALA A 139 -7.81 -3.96 -18.32
C ALA A 139 -8.17 -3.54 -19.75
N TRP A 140 -9.07 -2.56 -19.90
CA TRP A 140 -9.27 -1.88 -21.18
C TRP A 140 -8.21 -0.79 -21.35
N THR A 141 -7.44 -0.87 -22.42
CA THR A 141 -6.35 0.06 -22.75
C THR A 141 -6.45 0.54 -24.18
N ASN A 142 -6.10 1.80 -24.42
CA ASN A 142 -6.07 2.43 -25.73
C ASN A 142 -4.68 2.45 -26.39
N LYS A 143 -3.73 1.67 -25.86
CA LYS A 143 -2.33 1.59 -26.34
C LYS A 143 -2.05 0.42 -27.30
N GLY A 144 -3.07 -0.30 -27.74
CA GLY A 144 -2.95 -1.43 -28.68
C GLY A 144 -2.83 -2.81 -28.02
N ARG A 145 -3.00 -3.84 -28.85
CA ARG A 145 -3.09 -5.27 -28.48
C ARG A 145 -1.72 -5.88 -28.10
N ASP A 146 -0.63 -5.22 -28.48
CA ASP A 146 0.75 -5.73 -28.39
C ASP A 146 1.47 -5.41 -27.08
N VAL A 147 0.75 -4.91 -26.06
CA VAL A 147 1.28 -4.96 -24.69
C VAL A 147 0.87 -6.31 -24.11
N GLU A 148 1.60 -7.37 -24.50
CA GLU A 148 1.62 -8.58 -23.69
C GLU A 148 2.07 -8.16 -22.30
N VAL A 149 1.17 -8.20 -21.33
CA VAL A 149 1.49 -7.85 -19.95
C VAL A 149 2.56 -8.82 -19.39
N ALA A 150 2.87 -9.91 -20.10
CA ALA A 150 4.01 -10.79 -19.85
C ALA A 150 5.36 -10.05 -19.89
N ASP A 151 5.50 -8.99 -20.69
CA ASP A 151 6.72 -8.17 -20.68
C ASP A 151 6.79 -7.22 -19.46
N ILE A 152 5.68 -7.03 -18.75
CA ILE A 152 5.59 -6.09 -17.61
C ILE A 152 5.50 -6.81 -16.26
N LEU A 153 5.03 -8.06 -16.20
CA LEU A 153 5.09 -8.84 -14.95
C LEU A 153 6.02 -10.03 -15.10
N CYS A 154 7.12 -9.99 -14.35
CA CYS A 154 7.97 -11.15 -14.17
C CYS A 154 7.17 -12.30 -13.53
N ASP A 155 7.22 -13.50 -14.12
CA ASP A 155 6.66 -14.75 -13.58
C ASP A 155 7.10 -15.03 -12.13
N ASN A 156 8.16 -14.35 -11.67
CA ASN A 156 8.70 -14.36 -10.32
C ASN A 156 8.66 -12.98 -9.62
N ALA A 157 7.51 -12.32 -9.62
CA ALA A 157 7.30 -11.04 -8.92
C ALA A 157 7.81 -11.04 -7.46
N LEU A 158 8.38 -9.90 -7.03
CA LEU A 158 8.87 -9.72 -5.66
C LEU A 158 7.71 -9.81 -4.67
N LYS A 159 7.87 -10.65 -3.65
CA LYS A 159 6.84 -10.91 -2.63
C LYS A 159 7.03 -10.02 -1.40
N PHE A 160 6.65 -8.75 -1.54
CA PHE A 160 6.56 -7.84 -0.39
C PHE A 160 5.38 -8.21 0.52
N SER A 161 5.62 -8.14 1.83
CA SER A 161 4.59 -8.33 2.86
C SER A 161 4.25 -6.99 3.52
N GLN A 162 2.99 -6.77 3.87
CA GLN A 162 2.62 -5.56 4.62
C GLN A 162 2.94 -5.74 6.11
N GLY A 163 3.33 -4.66 6.78
CA GLY A 163 3.46 -4.62 8.24
C GLY A 163 2.13 -4.78 8.98
N CYS A 164 2.20 -4.88 10.31
CA CYS A 164 1.09 -5.09 11.24
C CYS A 164 0.40 -3.78 11.65
N ASP A 165 -0.81 -3.86 12.19
CA ASP A 165 -1.62 -2.68 12.47
C ASP A 165 -1.30 -2.12 13.88
N LEU A 166 -0.46 -1.07 13.98
CA LEU A 166 -0.11 -0.43 15.26
C LEU A 166 -1.07 0.74 15.59
N PHE A 167 -2.30 0.41 16.01
CA PHE A 167 -3.34 1.38 16.39
C PHE A 167 -4.19 0.94 17.58
N PRO A 168 -4.73 1.87 18.39
CA PRO A 168 -4.49 3.32 18.33
C PRO A 168 -3.04 3.70 18.73
N ARG A 169 -2.45 4.66 18.00
CA ARG A 169 -1.03 5.01 18.20
C ARG A 169 -0.75 5.60 19.57
N THR A 170 -1.68 6.35 20.14
CA THR A 170 -1.55 6.93 21.49
C THR A 170 -1.56 5.89 22.60
N THR A 171 -2.06 4.70 22.34
CA THR A 171 -2.01 3.58 23.28
C THR A 171 -0.65 2.89 23.27
N LEU A 172 -0.04 2.76 22.09
CA LEU A 172 1.15 1.94 21.87
C LEU A 172 2.46 2.72 21.88
N PHE A 173 2.44 4.00 21.49
CA PHE A 173 3.61 4.86 21.42
C PHE A 173 3.64 5.87 22.56
N HIS A 174 4.75 5.89 23.27
CA HIS A 174 5.01 6.72 24.45
C HIS A 174 6.46 7.23 24.41
N GLU A 175 6.79 8.14 25.30
CA GLU A 175 8.19 8.39 25.67
C GLU A 175 8.67 7.22 26.53
N PHE A 176 9.85 6.70 26.20
CA PHE A 176 10.44 5.58 26.93
C PHE A 176 11.86 5.93 27.40
N VAL A 177 12.10 5.86 28.71
CA VAL A 177 13.40 6.17 29.31
C VAL A 177 13.94 4.93 30.04
N ALA A 178 15.09 4.43 29.61
CA ALA A 178 15.70 3.24 30.23
C ALA A 178 16.23 3.55 31.64
N ARG A 179 15.99 2.63 32.58
CA ARG A 179 16.51 2.67 33.94
C ARG A 179 17.77 1.79 34.11
N PRO A 180 18.62 2.06 35.11
CA PRO A 180 19.79 1.23 35.40
C PRO A 180 19.49 -0.25 35.67
N ASN A 181 18.28 -0.57 36.14
CA ASN A 181 17.84 -1.94 36.38
C ASN A 181 17.36 -2.68 35.11
N GLY A 182 17.42 -2.04 33.94
CA GLY A 182 16.99 -2.60 32.66
C GLY A 182 15.51 -2.45 32.33
N ASN A 183 14.68 -1.99 33.27
CA ASN A 183 13.29 -1.60 33.03
C ASN A 183 13.20 -0.18 32.49
N TRP A 184 11.99 0.28 32.18
CA TRP A 184 11.75 1.53 31.47
C TRP A 184 10.66 2.36 32.12
N ASP A 185 10.81 3.67 32.05
CA ASP A 185 9.74 4.61 32.36
C ASP A 185 8.98 4.94 31.10
N ILE A 186 7.67 5.04 31.24
CA ILE A 186 6.73 5.35 30.18
C ILE A 186 6.04 6.66 30.54
N ALA A 187 6.03 7.60 29.59
CA ALA A 187 5.34 8.87 29.74
C ALA A 187 4.60 9.27 28.46
N PRO A 188 3.55 10.10 28.55
CA PRO A 188 2.86 10.66 27.40
C PRO A 188 3.78 11.39 26.42
N ILE A 189 3.46 11.32 25.13
CA ILE A 189 4.12 12.13 24.10
C ILE A 189 3.46 13.51 24.07
N GLU A 190 4.15 14.51 24.61
CA GLU A 190 3.72 15.90 24.60
C GLU A 190 3.89 16.56 23.22
N ARG A 191 3.16 17.65 22.96
CA ARG A 191 3.25 18.42 21.70
C ARG A 191 4.64 18.94 21.37
N THR A 192 5.43 19.21 22.41
CA THR A 192 6.81 19.69 22.30
C THR A 192 7.82 18.56 22.07
N SER A 193 7.39 17.30 22.18
CA SER A 193 8.26 16.15 21.95
C SER A 193 8.62 15.98 20.47
N ASN A 194 9.86 15.54 20.22
CA ASN A 194 10.29 15.09 18.90
C ASN A 194 9.55 13.84 18.42
N LEU A 195 8.84 13.13 19.29
CA LEU A 195 7.99 11.98 18.97
C LEU A 195 6.55 12.36 18.63
N TRP A 196 6.18 13.64 18.67
CA TRP A 196 4.80 14.10 18.40
C TRP A 196 4.24 13.60 17.06
N TYR A 197 5.11 13.37 16.06
CA TYR A 197 4.72 12.80 14.76
C TYR A 197 4.08 11.40 14.85
N LEU A 198 4.27 10.67 15.94
CA LEU A 198 3.64 9.36 16.15
C LEU A 198 2.14 9.49 16.44
N VAL A 199 1.75 10.58 17.12
CA VAL A 199 0.41 10.74 17.71
C VAL A 199 -0.38 11.93 17.15
N ASN A 200 0.25 12.81 16.36
CA ASN A 200 -0.36 14.05 15.87
C ASN A 200 -1.57 13.87 14.93
N ASP A 201 -1.70 12.72 14.25
CA ASP A 201 -2.78 12.42 13.30
C ASP A 201 -3.95 11.65 13.96
N GLN A 202 -4.02 11.60 15.29
CA GLN A 202 -5.06 10.87 16.00
C GLN A 202 -6.45 11.48 15.80
N LYS A 203 -7.44 10.63 15.48
CA LYS A 203 -8.86 11.03 15.41
C LYS A 203 -9.61 10.80 16.71
N LYS A 204 -9.16 9.83 17.51
CA LYS A 204 -9.68 9.49 18.83
C LYS A 204 -8.48 9.27 19.75
N ALA A 205 -8.46 10.00 20.86
CA ALA A 205 -7.48 9.85 21.91
C ALA A 205 -7.73 8.54 22.67
N SER A 206 -6.66 7.82 23.00
CA SER A 206 -6.69 6.62 23.81
C SER A 206 -5.42 6.54 24.62
N CYS A 207 -5.53 6.35 25.94
CA CYS A 207 -4.42 6.28 26.87
C CYS A 207 -3.43 7.47 26.79
N ASN A 208 -3.87 8.66 26.37
CA ASN A 208 -3.00 9.83 26.15
C ASN A 208 -2.28 10.32 27.42
N GLY A 209 -2.74 9.93 28.62
CA GLY A 209 -2.12 10.28 29.90
C GLY A 209 -1.40 9.12 30.58
N LEU A 210 -1.20 8.00 29.88
CA LEU A 210 -0.61 6.80 30.47
C LEU A 210 0.85 7.06 30.84
N ALA A 211 1.13 6.99 32.14
CA ALA A 211 2.47 7.12 32.69
C ALA A 211 2.71 6.02 33.72
N ALA A 212 3.88 5.38 33.67
CA ALA A 212 4.26 4.40 34.67
C ALA A 212 5.78 4.28 34.73
N GLU A 213 6.29 3.99 35.92
CA GLU A 213 7.71 3.80 36.15
C GLU A 213 8.08 2.32 36.23
N ASN A 214 9.33 1.97 35.90
CA ASN A 214 9.85 0.61 36.13
C ASN A 214 9.08 -0.51 35.38
N VAL A 215 8.65 -0.22 34.16
CA VAL A 215 7.94 -1.14 33.25
C VAL A 215 8.91 -2.15 32.65
N ASP A 216 8.50 -3.41 32.59
CA ASP A 216 9.31 -4.49 32.04
C ASP A 216 9.58 -4.28 30.53
N LYS A 217 10.86 -4.29 30.16
CA LYS A 217 11.31 -4.09 28.77
C LYS A 217 10.77 -5.14 27.79
N SER A 218 10.38 -6.32 28.26
CA SER A 218 9.95 -7.45 27.41
C SER A 218 8.70 -7.14 26.57
N TYR A 219 7.94 -6.10 26.94
CA TYR A 219 6.76 -5.64 26.20
C TYR A 219 7.03 -4.43 25.29
N ILE A 220 8.26 -3.92 25.29
CA ILE A 220 8.69 -2.77 24.49
C ILE A 220 9.48 -3.28 23.30
N PHE A 221 9.20 -2.76 22.11
CA PHE A 221 9.76 -3.19 20.83
C PHE A 221 10.19 -1.96 20.01
N ASN A 222 10.98 -2.16 18.96
CA ASN A 222 11.33 -1.13 18.00
C ASN A 222 10.42 -1.25 16.77
N ALA A 223 9.79 -0.16 16.36
CA ALA A 223 8.87 -0.10 15.23
C ALA A 223 9.34 0.86 14.15
N PHE A 224 9.35 0.39 12.90
CA PHE A 224 9.40 1.26 11.73
C PHE A 224 7.99 1.59 11.24
N ILE A 225 7.76 2.87 10.97
CA ILE A 225 6.55 3.39 10.33
C ILE A 225 6.91 4.24 9.11
N SER A 226 5.95 4.52 8.23
CA SER A 226 6.19 5.31 7.01
C SER A 226 6.80 6.69 7.25
N LYS A 227 6.58 7.30 8.41
CA LYS A 227 7.19 8.58 8.81
C LYS A 227 8.69 8.49 9.07
N HIS A 228 9.27 7.30 9.25
CA HIS A 228 10.74 7.11 9.29
C HIS A 228 11.35 6.97 7.89
N LEU A 229 10.53 6.62 6.90
CA LEU A 229 10.99 6.29 5.55
C LEU A 229 11.07 7.53 4.67
N SER A 230 12.30 7.80 4.21
CA SER A 230 12.66 8.77 3.18
C SER A 230 13.29 8.02 1.99
N PRO A 231 13.37 8.62 0.79
CA PRO A 231 14.05 7.98 -0.33
C PRO A 231 15.49 7.64 0.06
N PHE A 232 15.87 6.38 -0.11
CA PHE A 232 17.18 5.81 0.21
C PHE A 232 17.61 5.89 1.69
N TYR A 233 16.75 6.34 2.60
CA TYR A 233 17.11 6.56 3.99
C TYR A 233 15.99 6.15 4.94
N MET A 234 16.35 5.38 5.97
CA MET A 234 15.45 5.01 7.06
C MET A 234 15.96 5.63 8.37
N ALA A 235 15.16 6.53 8.96
CA ALA A 235 15.45 7.08 10.28
C ALA A 235 15.36 6.01 11.37
N THR A 236 15.92 6.27 12.55
CA THR A 236 15.86 5.34 13.69
C THR A 236 14.42 4.93 14.05
N PRO A 237 14.18 3.66 14.40
CA PRO A 237 12.84 3.21 14.76
C PRO A 237 12.37 3.89 16.06
N ALA A 238 11.05 4.01 16.20
CA ALA A 238 10.43 4.45 17.45
C ALA A 238 10.17 3.25 18.35
N MET A 239 10.15 3.45 19.65
CA MET A 239 9.74 2.39 20.57
C MET A 239 8.23 2.25 20.61
N VAL A 240 7.75 1.01 20.75
CA VAL A 240 6.33 0.67 20.81
C VAL A 240 6.09 -0.35 21.91
N LEU A 241 5.04 -0.13 22.70
CA LEU A 241 4.50 -1.10 23.65
C LEU A 241 3.56 -2.05 22.92
N LEU A 242 3.67 -3.37 23.16
CA LEU A 242 2.74 -4.35 22.60
C LEU A 242 1.92 -5.06 23.71
N PRO A 243 0.61 -5.29 23.50
CA PRO A 243 -0.27 -6.05 24.41
C PRO A 243 -0.06 -7.57 24.28
N GLY A 244 1.20 -7.99 24.14
CA GLY A 244 1.57 -9.37 23.86
C GLY A 244 3.05 -9.61 24.08
N LYS A 245 3.42 -10.88 24.14
CA LYS A 245 4.81 -11.33 24.30
C LYS A 245 5.17 -12.40 23.29
N LYS A 246 6.47 -12.54 23.00
CA LYS A 246 7.00 -13.67 22.26
C LYS A 246 7.34 -14.81 23.21
N VAL A 247 6.77 -15.99 22.97
CA VAL A 247 7.12 -17.25 23.66
C VAL A 247 7.53 -18.25 22.60
N ASN A 248 8.79 -18.70 22.64
CA ASN A 248 9.37 -19.60 21.63
C ASN A 248 9.18 -19.08 20.19
N GLY A 249 9.36 -17.77 19.99
CA GLY A 249 9.22 -17.10 18.69
C GLY A 249 7.78 -16.83 18.25
N GLN A 250 6.76 -17.30 18.99
CA GLN A 250 5.35 -17.08 18.68
C GLN A 250 4.73 -15.98 19.53
N TRP A 251 3.86 -15.18 18.94
CA TRP A 251 3.12 -14.15 19.65
C TRP A 251 2.00 -14.76 20.49
N LYS A 252 1.96 -14.37 21.77
CA LYS A 252 0.89 -14.73 22.69
C LYS A 252 0.38 -13.49 23.39
N ALA A 253 -0.95 -13.41 23.51
CA ALA A 253 -1.58 -12.40 24.32
C ALA A 253 -1.18 -12.56 25.79
N ILE A 254 -1.18 -11.45 26.52
CA ILE A 254 -0.92 -11.44 27.95
C ILE A 254 -2.10 -12.10 28.67
N SER A 255 -1.84 -13.21 29.35
CA SER A 255 -2.85 -13.93 30.14
C SER A 255 -3.04 -13.35 31.54
N ALA A 256 -4.08 -13.78 32.25
CA ALA A 256 -4.27 -13.43 33.67
C ALA A 256 -3.10 -13.93 34.54
N THR A 257 -2.56 -15.12 34.24
CA THR A 257 -1.38 -15.66 34.93
C THR A 257 -0.14 -14.81 34.67
N ASP A 258 0.05 -14.34 33.43
CA ASP A 258 1.15 -13.43 33.11
C ASP A 258 1.04 -12.13 33.90
N ARG A 259 -0.17 -11.54 33.98
CA ARG A 259 -0.44 -10.34 34.76
C ARG A 259 -0.14 -10.51 36.25
N ALA A 260 -0.45 -11.66 36.83
CA ALA A 260 -0.16 -11.93 38.24
C ALA A 260 1.35 -12.02 38.55
N LEU A 261 2.18 -12.31 37.55
CA LEU A 261 3.64 -12.38 37.67
C LEU A 261 4.34 -11.07 37.28
N MET A 262 3.63 -10.11 36.71
CA MET A 262 4.16 -8.80 36.36
C MET A 262 4.44 -7.95 37.61
N ASN A 263 5.38 -7.01 37.47
CA ASN A 263 5.46 -5.92 38.44
C ASN A 263 4.22 -5.02 38.35
N THR A 264 3.93 -4.31 39.45
CA THR A 264 2.71 -3.48 39.59
C THR A 264 2.55 -2.49 38.44
N SER A 265 3.62 -1.83 38.01
CA SER A 265 3.60 -0.82 36.96
C SER A 265 3.27 -1.40 35.58
N THR A 266 3.81 -2.58 35.27
CA THR A 266 3.57 -3.26 34.00
C THR A 266 2.13 -3.77 33.95
N ALA A 267 1.64 -4.36 35.05
CA ALA A 267 0.24 -4.78 35.15
C ALA A 267 -0.73 -3.57 35.05
N TYR A 268 -0.39 -2.46 35.71
CA TYR A 268 -1.17 -1.22 35.66
C TYR A 268 -1.37 -0.74 34.22
N ILE A 269 -0.31 -0.69 33.41
CA ILE A 269 -0.41 -0.28 32.00
C ILE A 269 -1.41 -1.13 31.24
N PHE A 270 -1.29 -2.45 31.33
CA PHE A 270 -2.16 -3.33 30.56
C PHE A 270 -3.61 -3.29 31.04
N ASN A 271 -3.85 -3.03 32.34
CA ASN A 271 -5.19 -2.77 32.85
C ASN A 271 -5.76 -1.47 32.28
N GLN A 272 -4.98 -0.38 32.26
CA GLN A 272 -5.42 0.89 31.64
C GLN A 272 -5.73 0.74 30.15
N ILE A 273 -4.95 -0.09 29.43
CA ILE A 273 -5.20 -0.39 28.03
C ILE A 273 -6.49 -1.19 27.86
N GLU A 274 -6.78 -2.16 28.73
CA GLU A 274 -7.99 -3.00 28.65
C GLU A 274 -9.27 -2.24 29.10
N GLU A 275 -9.13 -1.25 29.98
CA GLU A 275 -10.23 -0.41 30.51
C GLU A 275 -10.60 0.77 29.60
N ASP A 276 -9.75 1.17 28.64
CA ASP A 276 -10.03 2.28 27.72
C ASP A 276 -11.10 1.90 26.69
N ALA A 277 -12.18 2.68 26.59
CA ALA A 277 -13.26 2.43 25.64
C ALA A 277 -12.85 2.57 24.15
N ASN A 278 -11.68 3.14 23.87
CA ASN A 278 -11.14 3.31 22.50
C ASN A 278 -10.18 2.19 22.07
N THR A 279 -9.90 1.22 22.94
CA THR A 279 -9.12 0.02 22.62
C THR A 279 -10.06 -1.20 22.55
N PRO A 280 -9.58 -2.33 22.00
CA PRO A 280 -10.32 -3.59 22.05
C PRO A 280 -10.56 -4.06 23.49
N SER A 281 -11.71 -4.69 23.73
CA SER A 281 -12.21 -5.06 25.07
C SER A 281 -11.39 -6.10 25.83
N SER A 282 -10.35 -6.66 25.20
CA SER A 282 -9.38 -7.53 25.87
C SER A 282 -8.02 -7.43 25.19
N LEU A 283 -6.94 -7.68 25.95
CA LEU A 283 -5.58 -7.73 25.39
C LEU A 283 -5.44 -8.83 24.31
N ALA A 284 -6.20 -9.92 24.42
CA ALA A 284 -6.21 -11.00 23.44
C ALA A 284 -6.81 -10.55 22.10
N THR A 285 -7.98 -9.92 22.13
CA THR A 285 -8.60 -9.30 20.95
C THR A 285 -7.69 -8.21 20.37
N TYR A 286 -7.02 -7.44 21.23
CA TYR A 286 -6.11 -6.40 20.78
C TYR A 286 -4.92 -6.98 20.00
N LEU A 287 -4.23 -7.98 20.56
CA LEU A 287 -3.11 -8.60 19.87
C LEU A 287 -3.55 -9.34 18.60
N HIS A 288 -4.54 -10.22 18.69
CA HIS A 288 -4.84 -11.17 17.62
C HIS A 288 -5.71 -10.57 16.51
N ASP A 289 -6.74 -9.80 16.86
CA ASP A 289 -7.75 -9.36 15.90
C ASP A 289 -7.47 -7.95 15.37
N THR A 290 -6.69 -7.15 16.11
CA THR A 290 -6.29 -5.79 15.70
C THR A 290 -4.86 -5.79 15.17
N ILE A 291 -3.85 -6.02 16.01
CA ILE A 291 -2.45 -5.88 15.62
C ILE A 291 -2.03 -6.97 14.63
N ASN A 292 -2.34 -8.23 14.93
CA ASN A 292 -2.01 -9.39 14.11
C ASN A 292 -3.10 -9.74 13.08
N ILE A 293 -3.93 -8.78 12.67
CA ILE A 293 -4.97 -9.02 11.68
C ILE A 293 -4.36 -9.67 10.41
N TYR A 294 -4.97 -10.75 9.93
CA TYR A 294 -4.46 -11.58 8.82
C TYR A 294 -3.06 -12.18 9.01
N GLY A 295 -2.60 -12.33 10.25
CA GLY A 295 -1.27 -12.86 10.58
C GLY A 295 -0.13 -11.91 10.23
N LYS A 296 -0.39 -10.61 10.05
CA LYS A 296 0.62 -9.62 9.63
C LYS A 296 1.77 -9.46 10.63
N LEU A 297 1.51 -9.67 11.92
CA LEU A 297 2.55 -9.63 12.95
C LEU A 297 3.32 -10.95 12.97
N ASP A 298 2.64 -12.10 12.87
CA ASP A 298 3.28 -13.42 12.85
C ASP A 298 4.18 -13.64 11.63
N LYS A 299 3.84 -13.05 10.48
CA LYS A 299 4.65 -13.10 9.26
C LYS A 299 6.00 -12.40 9.40
N GLN A 300 6.17 -11.52 10.39
CA GLN A 300 7.40 -10.75 10.60
C GLN A 300 8.48 -11.60 11.27
N ASN A 301 9.01 -12.54 10.50
CA ASN A 301 10.17 -13.34 10.87
C ASN A 301 11.40 -12.87 10.10
N PHE A 302 12.29 -12.14 10.79
CA PHE A 302 13.49 -11.55 10.21
C PHE A 302 14.76 -12.39 10.46
N SER A 303 14.62 -13.65 10.84
CA SER A 303 15.77 -14.52 11.19
C SER A 303 16.52 -15.09 9.97
N THR A 304 15.91 -15.06 8.78
CA THR A 304 16.42 -15.81 7.63
C THR A 304 17.43 -15.06 6.76
N LYS A 305 17.38 -13.72 6.75
CA LYS A 305 18.25 -12.88 5.91
C LYS A 305 18.69 -11.62 6.65
N ASN A 306 19.71 -10.92 6.12
CA ASN A 306 20.35 -9.78 6.79
C ASN A 306 19.90 -8.41 6.24
N TRP A 307 19.21 -8.37 5.10
CA TRP A 307 18.88 -7.13 4.41
C TRP A 307 17.36 -6.96 4.31
N LEU A 308 16.84 -5.92 4.96
CA LEU A 308 15.42 -5.61 4.97
C LEU A 308 15.15 -4.39 4.08
N VAL A 309 14.45 -4.62 2.97
CA VAL A 309 13.93 -3.57 2.10
C VAL A 309 12.57 -3.13 2.61
N LEU A 310 12.39 -1.82 2.76
CA LEU A 310 11.16 -1.19 3.25
C LEU A 310 10.65 -0.20 2.22
N SER A 311 9.36 -0.28 1.91
CA SER A 311 8.70 0.57 0.92
C SER A 311 7.41 1.14 1.49
N SER A 312 7.03 2.35 1.10
CA SER A 312 5.78 2.95 1.56
C SER A 312 4.56 2.17 1.06
N ALA A 313 3.61 1.88 1.95
CA ALA A 313 2.35 1.20 1.59
C ALA A 313 1.32 2.12 0.89
N SER A 314 1.60 3.42 0.88
CA SER A 314 0.75 4.46 0.34
C SER A 314 1.60 5.62 -0.22
N GLY A 315 0.98 6.45 -1.04
CA GLY A 315 1.64 7.51 -1.82
C GLY A 315 1.45 7.33 -3.33
N ALA A 316 1.61 8.43 -4.08
CA ALA A 316 1.53 8.46 -5.53
C ALA A 316 2.85 8.06 -6.21
N ASN A 317 3.98 8.27 -5.52
CA ASN A 317 5.31 7.82 -5.91
C ASN A 317 5.77 6.82 -4.84
N PRO A 318 6.31 5.66 -5.23
CA PRO A 318 6.92 4.76 -4.26
C PRO A 318 8.12 5.45 -3.60
N CYS A 319 8.40 5.05 -2.38
CA CYS A 319 9.51 5.53 -1.59
C CYS A 319 10.05 4.32 -0.86
N ALA A 320 11.35 4.09 -0.96
CA ALA A 320 11.98 2.90 -0.40
C ALA A 320 13.36 3.17 0.17
N ALA A 321 13.77 2.31 1.09
CA ALA A 321 15.10 2.26 1.67
C ALA A 321 15.38 0.82 2.11
N TYR A 322 16.64 0.48 2.34
CA TYR A 322 17.01 -0.78 2.98
C TYR A 322 17.77 -0.52 4.28
N ILE A 323 17.76 -1.51 5.17
CA ILE A 323 18.55 -1.51 6.40
C ILE A 323 19.24 -2.86 6.59
N SER A 324 20.40 -2.84 7.24
CA SER A 324 21.03 -4.06 7.76
C SER A 324 20.34 -4.49 9.06
N LEU A 325 19.95 -5.76 9.12
CA LEU A 325 19.40 -6.40 10.31
C LEU A 325 20.48 -6.91 11.27
N GLU A 326 21.76 -6.78 10.93
CA GLU A 326 22.88 -7.18 11.81
C GLU A 326 23.07 -6.20 12.97
N ALA A 327 22.81 -4.91 12.74
CA ALA A 327 22.92 -3.87 13.76
C ALA A 327 21.69 -3.77 14.68
N LEU A 328 20.67 -4.62 14.49
CA LEU A 328 19.39 -4.54 15.19
C LEU A 328 19.08 -5.83 15.94
N ASP A 329 18.41 -5.68 17.09
CA ASP A 329 17.76 -6.82 17.75
C ASP A 329 16.51 -7.23 16.95
N ARG A 330 16.71 -8.19 16.04
CA ARG A 330 15.65 -8.74 15.16
C ARG A 330 14.48 -9.31 15.94
N SER A 331 14.71 -9.80 17.16
CA SER A 331 13.65 -10.37 18.00
C SER A 331 12.68 -9.29 18.50
N ARG A 332 13.16 -8.03 18.57
CA ARG A 332 12.39 -6.87 19.04
C ARG A 332 11.98 -5.91 17.93
N LEU A 333 12.14 -6.28 16.66
CA LEU A 333 11.77 -5.45 15.52
C LEU A 333 10.32 -5.69 15.06
N ILE A 334 9.62 -4.60 14.76
CA ILE A 334 8.24 -4.57 14.28
C ILE A 334 8.14 -3.59 13.09
N ILE A 335 7.36 -3.96 12.08
CA ILE A 335 7.06 -3.15 10.90
C ILE A 335 5.56 -2.84 10.90
N ASP A 336 5.23 -1.56 10.87
CA ASP A 336 3.85 -1.07 10.82
C ASP A 336 3.23 -1.20 9.42
N GLN A 337 1.91 -1.30 9.36
CA GLN A 337 1.14 -1.48 8.13
C GLN A 337 1.30 -0.34 7.11
N THR A 338 1.83 0.80 7.52
CA THR A 338 2.18 1.89 6.61
C THR A 338 3.41 1.59 5.75
N LEU A 339 4.06 0.45 5.97
CA LEU A 339 5.19 -0.07 5.21
C LEU A 339 4.89 -1.46 4.63
N TYR A 340 5.42 -1.70 3.45
CA TYR A 340 5.70 -3.02 2.90
C TYR A 340 7.16 -3.37 3.17
N TRP A 341 7.45 -4.66 3.36
CA TRP A 341 8.79 -5.17 3.64
C TRP A 341 9.14 -6.40 2.80
N TYR A 342 10.43 -6.55 2.49
CA TYR A 342 11.00 -7.68 1.75
C TYR A 342 12.39 -8.03 2.32
N LEU A 343 12.70 -9.32 2.41
CA LEU A 343 14.02 -9.81 2.83
C LEU A 343 14.84 -10.16 1.59
N ALA A 344 15.90 -9.38 1.34
CA ALA A 344 16.86 -9.62 0.25
C ALA A 344 17.97 -10.58 0.70
N ASP A 345 18.42 -11.41 -0.23
CA ASP A 345 19.51 -12.39 -0.05
C ASP A 345 20.87 -11.71 0.10
N THR A 346 21.07 -10.58 -0.58
CA THR A 346 22.33 -9.82 -0.56
C THR A 346 22.07 -8.33 -0.44
N GLU A 347 23.10 -7.56 -0.07
CA GLU A 347 23.01 -6.10 -0.08
C GLU A 347 22.82 -5.58 -1.51
N ASP A 348 23.47 -6.20 -2.49
CA ASP A 348 23.35 -5.86 -3.90
C ASP A 348 21.90 -5.97 -4.37
N GLU A 349 21.21 -7.07 -4.03
CA GLU A 349 19.78 -7.21 -4.32
C GLU A 349 18.95 -6.12 -3.62
N ALA A 350 19.26 -5.80 -2.37
CA ALA A 350 18.56 -4.75 -1.63
C ALA A 350 18.74 -3.37 -2.30
N ILE A 351 19.96 -3.03 -2.72
CA ILE A 351 20.29 -1.78 -3.42
C ILE A 351 19.59 -1.74 -4.77
N TYR A 352 19.64 -2.82 -5.54
CA TYR A 352 18.96 -2.95 -6.83
C TYR A 352 17.45 -2.67 -6.70
N ILE A 353 16.78 -3.34 -5.74
CA ILE A 353 15.35 -3.16 -5.50
C ILE A 353 15.04 -1.73 -5.04
N VAL A 354 15.84 -1.17 -4.10
CA VAL A 354 15.64 0.19 -3.59
C VAL A 354 15.89 1.25 -4.67
N GLY A 355 16.88 1.04 -5.55
CA GLY A 355 17.13 1.87 -6.73
C GLY A 355 15.89 1.93 -7.59
N LEU A 356 15.45 0.79 -8.12
CA LEU A 356 14.25 0.76 -8.97
C LEU A 356 12.99 1.29 -8.27
N LEU A 357 12.81 1.05 -6.96
CA LEU A 357 11.65 1.57 -6.23
C LEU A 357 11.61 3.09 -6.10
N ASN A 358 12.76 3.77 -6.11
CA ASN A 358 12.80 5.23 -5.97
C ASN A 358 12.93 5.95 -7.31
N SER A 359 13.01 5.25 -8.44
CA SER A 359 13.24 5.85 -9.76
C SER A 359 11.98 6.43 -10.40
N ASP A 360 12.19 7.42 -11.25
CA ASP A 360 11.17 7.92 -12.17
C ASP A 360 10.87 6.88 -13.26
N ALA A 361 11.87 6.09 -13.68
CA ALA A 361 11.68 4.95 -14.58
C ALA A 361 10.56 3.99 -14.13
N LEU A 362 10.51 3.65 -12.84
CA LEU A 362 9.43 2.84 -12.29
C LEU A 362 8.08 3.57 -12.31
N SER A 363 8.10 4.86 -11.98
CA SER A 363 6.89 5.69 -11.99
C SER A 363 6.28 5.83 -13.39
N ASP A 364 7.12 5.80 -14.42
CA ASP A 364 6.71 5.79 -15.83
C ASP A 364 6.20 4.41 -16.25
N ALA A 365 6.90 3.33 -15.91
CA ALA A 365 6.50 1.96 -16.23
C ALA A 365 5.13 1.54 -15.63
N ILE A 366 4.78 2.07 -14.45
CA ILE A 366 3.48 1.79 -13.80
C ILE A 366 2.39 2.80 -14.12
N LYS A 367 2.70 3.88 -14.85
CA LYS A 367 1.80 5.05 -14.99
C LYS A 367 0.43 4.67 -15.52
N ASP A 368 0.38 3.77 -16.50
CA ASP A 368 -0.88 3.33 -17.14
C ASP A 368 -1.70 2.37 -16.28
N PHE A 369 -1.04 1.70 -15.34
CA PHE A 369 -1.65 0.73 -14.43
C PHE A 369 -2.07 1.36 -13.10
N GLN A 370 -1.73 2.63 -12.87
CA GLN A 370 -2.07 3.36 -11.67
C GLN A 370 -3.49 3.95 -11.78
N PRO A 371 -4.44 3.57 -10.90
CA PRO A 371 -5.77 4.16 -10.92
C PRO A 371 -5.69 5.67 -10.62
N GLU A 372 -6.18 6.50 -11.53
CA GLU A 372 -6.24 7.95 -11.34
C GLU A 372 -7.57 8.35 -10.66
N GLY A 373 -7.51 9.18 -9.62
CA GLY A 373 -8.69 9.83 -9.01
C GLY A 373 -8.67 11.34 -9.24
N GLY A 374 -9.73 12.06 -8.87
CA GLY A 374 -9.83 13.52 -9.08
C GLY A 374 -8.91 14.38 -8.20
N PHE A 375 -7.95 13.77 -7.48
CA PHE A 375 -6.85 14.44 -6.76
C PHE A 375 -5.48 13.93 -7.21
N GLY A 376 -5.41 13.34 -8.42
CA GLY A 376 -4.22 12.73 -9.00
C GLY A 376 -4.12 11.21 -8.78
N LYS A 377 -2.94 10.69 -9.13
CA LYS A 377 -2.48 9.30 -8.99
C LYS A 377 -2.83 8.70 -7.60
N ARG A 378 -3.67 7.63 -7.54
CA ARG A 378 -4.01 6.92 -6.28
C ARG A 378 -2.92 5.93 -5.86
N HIS A 379 -3.02 5.40 -4.63
CA HIS A 379 -2.07 4.45 -4.04
C HIS A 379 -1.74 3.27 -4.98
N ILE A 380 -0.44 3.07 -5.21
CA ILE A 380 0.10 2.07 -6.16
C ILE A 380 0.02 0.64 -5.59
N HIS A 381 -0.18 0.48 -4.27
CA HIS A 381 -0.22 -0.80 -3.56
C HIS A 381 0.95 -1.72 -3.97
N THR A 382 0.68 -2.94 -4.42
CA THR A 382 1.68 -3.98 -4.71
C THR A 382 2.16 -3.99 -6.16
N LEU A 383 1.66 -3.08 -7.00
CA LEU A 383 2.00 -3.05 -8.42
C LEU A 383 3.51 -2.83 -8.70
N PRO A 384 4.27 -1.97 -7.99
CA PRO A 384 5.71 -1.82 -8.20
C PRO A 384 6.47 -3.14 -8.13
N TYR A 385 6.11 -3.97 -7.15
CA TYR A 385 6.80 -5.23 -6.86
C TYR A 385 6.57 -6.30 -7.92
N LYS A 386 5.56 -6.11 -8.77
CA LYS A 386 5.25 -7.04 -9.84
C LYS A 386 6.04 -6.77 -11.11
N ILE A 387 6.47 -5.53 -11.30
CA ILE A 387 7.16 -5.11 -12.52
C ILE A 387 8.68 -5.08 -12.39
N ILE A 388 9.19 -5.04 -11.16
CA ILE A 388 10.63 -5.10 -10.91
C ILE A 388 11.14 -6.51 -11.26
N PRO A 389 12.10 -6.63 -12.21
CA PRO A 389 12.73 -7.91 -12.51
C PRO A 389 13.49 -8.46 -11.30
N LYS A 390 13.53 -9.78 -11.16
CA LYS A 390 14.34 -10.40 -10.12
C LYS A 390 15.82 -10.04 -10.35
N TYR A 391 16.52 -9.70 -9.26
CA TYR A 391 17.95 -9.45 -9.34
C TYR A 391 18.70 -10.66 -9.92
N ASP A 392 19.63 -10.35 -10.80
CA ASP A 392 20.53 -11.28 -11.47
C ASP A 392 21.91 -10.63 -11.44
N ASN A 393 22.86 -11.32 -10.78
CA ASN A 393 24.22 -10.84 -10.57
C ASN A 393 25.14 -11.04 -11.78
N GLU A 394 24.66 -11.71 -12.84
CA GLU A 394 25.37 -11.84 -14.12
C GLU A 394 24.85 -10.82 -15.15
N ASN A 395 23.73 -10.16 -14.87
CA ASN A 395 23.15 -9.16 -15.75
C ASN A 395 23.86 -7.79 -15.58
N ALA A 396 24.52 -7.35 -16.64
CA ALA A 396 25.26 -6.08 -16.67
C ALA A 396 24.38 -4.85 -16.36
N ALA A 397 23.11 -4.83 -16.79
CA ALA A 397 22.19 -3.72 -16.51
C ALA A 397 21.82 -3.67 -15.03
N HIS A 398 21.63 -4.83 -14.38
CA HIS A 398 21.37 -4.88 -12.94
C HIS A 398 22.59 -4.42 -12.12
N ILE A 399 23.79 -4.84 -12.52
CA ILE A 399 25.05 -4.39 -11.90
C ILE A 399 25.20 -2.87 -12.05
N GLU A 400 24.88 -2.31 -13.21
CA GLU A 400 24.94 -0.86 -13.45
C GLU A 400 23.94 -0.11 -12.55
N VAL A 401 22.69 -0.58 -12.42
CA VAL A 401 21.71 -0.01 -11.48
C VAL A 401 22.27 0.03 -10.06
N ILE A 402 22.91 -1.04 -9.60
CA ILE A 402 23.52 -1.09 -8.27
C ILE A 402 24.63 -0.04 -8.13
N SER A 403 25.54 0.00 -9.11
CA SER A 403 26.66 0.94 -9.12
C SER A 403 26.18 2.40 -9.04
N ARG A 404 25.24 2.77 -9.92
CA ARG A 404 24.67 4.13 -9.97
C ARG A 404 23.84 4.48 -8.75
N THR A 405 23.07 3.52 -8.22
CA THR A 405 22.30 3.72 -7.00
C THR A 405 23.25 3.98 -5.81
N ARG A 406 24.38 3.25 -5.71
CA ARG A 406 25.40 3.51 -4.67
C ARG A 406 26.03 4.89 -4.79
N GLU A 407 26.32 5.36 -5.99
CA GLU A 407 26.82 6.71 -6.24
C GLU A 407 25.81 7.77 -5.76
N LEU A 408 24.55 7.66 -6.22
CA LEU A 408 23.48 8.56 -5.82
C LEU A 408 23.23 8.56 -4.31
N MET A 409 23.20 7.38 -3.69
CA MET A 409 23.03 7.23 -2.25
C MET A 409 24.14 7.91 -1.46
N ARG A 410 25.41 7.83 -1.91
CA ARG A 410 26.54 8.49 -1.27
C ARG A 410 26.44 10.01 -1.36
N GLU A 411 26.10 10.52 -2.55
CA GLU A 411 25.91 11.96 -2.77
C GLU A 411 24.73 12.49 -1.94
N TRP A 412 23.60 11.78 -1.95
CA TRP A 412 22.43 12.12 -1.14
C TRP A 412 22.73 12.11 0.36
N ALA A 413 23.44 11.09 0.84
CA ALA A 413 23.86 11.00 2.24
C ALA A 413 24.82 12.14 2.62
N ALA A 414 25.66 12.60 1.70
CA ALA A 414 26.51 13.77 1.93
C ALA A 414 25.68 15.05 2.07
N LEU A 415 24.72 15.26 1.18
CA LEU A 415 23.83 16.42 1.22
C LEU A 415 22.98 16.44 2.50
N CYS A 416 22.54 15.27 2.98
CA CYS A 416 21.79 15.13 4.23
C CYS A 416 22.57 15.43 5.51
N ARG A 417 23.90 15.59 5.46
CA ARG A 417 24.71 15.98 6.63
C ARG A 417 24.69 17.47 6.90
N GLU A 418 24.24 18.29 5.95
CA GLU A 418 24.37 19.74 6.00
C GLU A 418 23.04 20.46 5.78
N GLY A 419 22.91 21.64 6.38
CA GLY A 419 21.84 22.59 6.09
C GLY A 419 20.41 22.05 6.31
N GLU A 420 19.52 22.38 5.37
CA GLU A 420 18.09 22.06 5.49
C GLU A 420 17.76 20.58 5.28
N TYR A 421 18.62 19.81 4.60
CA TYR A 421 18.36 18.41 4.28
C TYR A 421 18.53 17.48 5.48
N ALA A 422 19.40 17.85 6.42
CA ALA A 422 19.51 17.18 7.73
C ALA A 422 18.18 17.19 8.50
N ASN A 423 17.41 18.29 8.39
CA ASN A 423 16.07 18.37 8.98
C ASN A 423 15.05 17.56 8.16
N LEU A 424 15.17 17.53 6.84
CA LEU A 424 14.25 16.79 5.97
C LEU A 424 14.31 15.28 6.17
N ILE A 425 15.37 14.69 6.70
CA ILE A 425 15.37 13.25 7.03
C ILE A 425 14.74 12.93 8.39
N GLN A 426 14.43 13.95 9.21
CA GLN A 426 13.82 13.76 10.52
C GLN A 426 12.30 13.50 10.43
N PRO A 427 11.76 12.50 11.15
CA PRO A 427 10.34 12.16 11.12
C PRO A 427 9.38 13.30 11.53
N ASN A 428 9.85 14.24 12.36
CA ASN A 428 9.06 15.32 12.95
C ASN A 428 9.18 16.68 12.25
N SER A 429 9.98 16.80 11.18
CA SER A 429 10.30 18.11 10.60
C SER A 429 9.17 18.77 9.82
N SER A 430 8.28 18.00 9.20
CA SER A 430 7.10 18.50 8.47
C SER A 430 6.15 17.34 8.11
N SER A 431 5.07 17.62 7.36
CA SER A 431 4.20 16.57 6.85
C SER A 431 4.96 15.61 5.92
N LEU A 432 4.61 14.32 5.97
CA LEU A 432 5.29 13.26 5.20
C LEU A 432 5.31 13.56 3.70
N SER A 433 4.21 14.08 3.15
CA SER A 433 4.09 14.40 1.73
C SER A 433 4.97 15.58 1.32
N SER A 434 5.02 16.64 2.14
CA SER A 434 5.89 17.79 1.89
C SER A 434 7.36 17.37 1.91
N ARG A 435 7.75 16.61 2.92
CA ARG A 435 9.12 16.15 3.12
C ARG A 435 9.63 15.31 1.95
N ARG A 436 8.87 14.28 1.57
CA ARG A 436 9.23 13.40 0.45
C ARG A 436 9.31 14.15 -0.88
N ARG A 437 8.40 15.09 -1.13
CA ARG A 437 8.45 15.93 -2.34
C ARG A 437 9.73 16.75 -2.40
N ARG A 438 10.12 17.39 -1.30
CA ARG A 438 11.36 18.18 -1.21
C ARG A 438 12.60 17.30 -1.39
N GLN A 439 12.62 16.13 -0.74
CA GLN A 439 13.71 15.15 -0.89
C GLN A 439 13.84 14.65 -2.33
N GLN A 440 12.74 14.25 -2.98
CA GLN A 440 12.74 13.83 -4.38
C GLN A 440 13.23 14.95 -5.31
N SER A 441 12.81 16.19 -5.08
CA SER A 441 13.31 17.34 -5.83
C SER A 441 14.81 17.55 -5.67
N ALA A 442 15.34 17.36 -4.47
CA ALA A 442 16.77 17.50 -4.19
C ALA A 442 17.59 16.37 -4.82
N ILE A 443 17.10 15.12 -4.72
CA ILE A 443 17.73 13.95 -5.33
C ILE A 443 17.82 14.12 -6.86
N ARG A 444 16.77 14.65 -7.50
CA ARG A 444 16.74 14.94 -8.94
C ARG A 444 17.74 16.02 -9.39
N SER A 445 18.21 16.85 -8.46
CA SER A 445 19.21 17.89 -8.74
C SER A 445 20.64 17.44 -8.49
N LEU A 446 20.85 16.20 -8.03
CA LEU A 446 22.20 15.64 -7.81
C LEU A 446 22.87 15.32 -9.15
N GLU A 447 24.20 15.46 -9.21
CA GLU A 447 24.96 15.27 -10.44
C GLU A 447 24.87 13.81 -10.94
N THR A 448 24.78 12.85 -10.02
CA THR A 448 24.69 11.42 -10.33
C THR A 448 23.29 10.95 -10.75
N TYR A 449 22.26 11.81 -10.68
CA TYR A 449 20.88 11.41 -10.90
C TYR A 449 20.59 10.93 -12.32
N GLU A 450 21.10 11.63 -13.34
CA GLU A 450 20.84 11.30 -14.75
C GLU A 450 21.38 9.90 -15.11
N GLY A 451 22.60 9.59 -14.65
CA GLY A 451 23.19 8.26 -14.83
C GLY A 451 22.42 7.16 -14.11
N TYR A 452 21.92 7.45 -12.91
CA TYR A 452 21.05 6.55 -12.15
C TYR A 452 19.71 6.27 -12.85
N GLU A 453 19.01 7.31 -13.32
CA GLU A 453 17.73 7.12 -14.02
C GLU A 453 17.93 6.40 -15.35
N THR A 454 18.99 6.70 -16.09
CA THR A 454 19.33 6.00 -17.34
C THR A 454 19.53 4.50 -17.08
N ALA A 455 20.26 4.13 -16.02
CA ALA A 455 20.45 2.73 -15.63
C ALA A 455 19.13 2.06 -15.24
N CYS A 456 18.24 2.76 -14.52
CA CYS A 456 16.94 2.23 -14.13
C CYS A 456 16.01 2.03 -15.34
N HIS A 457 16.01 2.95 -16.30
CA HIS A 457 15.25 2.83 -17.55
C HIS A 457 15.73 1.63 -18.39
N ALA A 458 17.03 1.34 -18.41
CA ALA A 458 17.55 0.17 -19.14
C ALA A 458 17.04 -1.19 -18.60
N VAL A 459 16.49 -1.21 -17.38
CA VAL A 459 15.92 -2.42 -16.75
C VAL A 459 14.39 -2.44 -16.83
N LEU A 460 13.73 -1.28 -16.82
CA LEU A 460 12.27 -1.15 -16.71
C LEU A 460 11.58 -0.70 -18.01
N GLY A 461 12.33 -0.36 -19.06
CA GLY A 461 11.87 0.23 -20.31
C GLY A 461 12.00 -0.70 -21.51
#